data_AF-A0A964PD77-F1
#
_entry.id   AF-A0A964PD77-F1
#
_cell.length_a   1.000
_cell.length_b   1.000
_cell.length_c   1.000
_cell.angle_alpha   90.00
_cell.angle_beta   90.00
_cell.angle_gamma   90.00
#
_symmetry.space_group_name_H-M   'P 1'
#
loop_
_entity.id
_entity.type
_entity.pdbx_description
1 polymer ?
#
loop_
_entity_poly.entity_id
_entity_poly.type
_entity_poly.pdbx_seq_one_letter_code
_entity_poly.pdbx_strand_id
1 'polypeptide(L)'
;MLRTAFVTSGLMLIVAADLTAQSTATPVFLAPYRALQRVEYGASLSDPGSGIAVEGFYRFGSRKYDIGFRGGFADTDLGRTQFLAGVDFRTQVIDHSDDFPLDGAITAGIGGRFGDGESQAYIPLGLSLGRRVELEDSNVEFTPYFHPVLAPTFGDGTYDSRLLFGWAWASMFHATRSPMSA
;
A
#
# COMPACT_ATOMS: atom_id res chain seq x y z
N MET A 1 23.97 -9.77 -42.10
CA MET A 1 22.81 -9.89 -41.19
C MET A 1 23.33 -10.29 -39.82
N LEU A 2 23.46 -9.34 -38.89
CA LEU A 2 23.88 -9.60 -37.52
C LEU A 2 22.93 -8.81 -36.60
N ARG A 3 22.03 -9.52 -35.91
CA ARG A 3 21.08 -8.93 -34.97
C ARG A 3 21.80 -8.75 -33.64
N THR A 4 22.17 -7.52 -33.32
CA THR A 4 22.77 -7.16 -32.02
C THR A 4 21.65 -7.08 -30.97
N ALA A 5 21.61 -8.04 -30.06
CA ALA A 5 20.72 -8.01 -28.91
C ALA A 5 21.32 -7.09 -27.83
N PHE A 6 20.63 -6.00 -27.51
CA PHE A 6 20.94 -5.19 -26.34
C PHE A 6 20.35 -5.88 -25.10
N VAL A 7 21.22 -6.33 -24.19
CA VAL A 7 20.83 -6.72 -22.83
C VAL A 7 21.14 -5.53 -21.93
N THR A 8 20.12 -4.78 -21.55
CA THR A 8 20.26 -3.67 -20.60
C THR A 8 20.18 -4.24 -19.18
N SER A 9 21.32 -4.48 -18.56
CA SER A 9 21.40 -4.81 -17.13
C SER A 9 21.09 -3.57 -16.30
N GLY A 10 19.86 -3.50 -15.76
CA GLY A 10 19.49 -2.49 -14.78
C GLY A 10 20.16 -2.77 -13.43
N LEU A 11 21.04 -1.87 -13.01
CA LEU A 11 21.68 -1.89 -11.70
C LEU A 11 20.61 -1.66 -10.61
N MET A 12 20.22 -2.70 -9.91
CA MET A 12 19.30 -2.58 -8.76
C MET A 12 20.12 -2.16 -7.54
N LEU A 13 20.08 -0.88 -7.20
CA LEU A 13 20.71 -0.34 -6.00
C LEU A 13 19.88 -0.77 -4.79
N ILE A 14 20.32 -1.80 -4.07
CA ILE A 14 19.71 -2.22 -2.80
C ILE A 14 20.21 -1.26 -1.72
N VAL A 15 19.45 -0.19 -1.46
CA VAL A 15 19.63 0.60 -0.24
C VAL A 15 18.98 -0.19 0.88
N ALA A 16 19.78 -0.65 1.85
CA ALA A 16 19.27 -1.22 3.09
C ALA A 16 18.59 -0.10 3.90
N ALA A 17 17.28 0.06 3.70
CA ALA A 17 16.45 0.86 4.58
C ALA A 17 16.12 0.03 5.82
N ASP A 18 16.17 0.64 7.01
CA ASP A 18 15.69 0.03 8.25
C ASP A 18 14.28 -0.55 8.02
N LEU A 19 14.11 -1.84 8.32
CA LEU A 19 12.89 -2.62 8.09
C LEU A 19 11.71 -2.20 9.00
N THR A 20 11.75 -1.02 9.60
CA THR A 20 10.76 -0.53 10.59
C THR A 20 9.54 0.13 9.94
N ALA A 21 9.29 -0.09 8.65
CA ALA A 21 8.09 0.38 7.96
C ALA A 21 7.10 -0.78 7.78
N GLN A 22 6.79 -1.51 8.86
CA GLN A 22 5.58 -2.32 8.89
C GLN A 22 4.38 -1.36 8.90
N SER A 23 3.34 -1.72 8.15
CA SER A 23 2.14 -0.96 7.72
C SER A 23 1.44 -0.06 8.75
N THR A 24 1.79 -0.17 10.02
CA THR A 24 1.11 0.48 11.13
C THR A 24 1.20 1.99 10.98
N ALA A 25 0.04 2.65 10.90
CA ALA A 25 -0.09 4.10 10.70
C ALA A 25 0.43 4.66 9.35
N THR A 26 0.96 3.84 8.43
CA THR A 26 1.34 4.26 7.07
C THR A 26 0.23 3.91 6.05
N PRO A 27 -0.53 4.88 5.54
CA PRO A 27 -1.59 4.72 4.53
C PRO A 27 -1.18 4.19 3.15
N VAL A 28 -0.58 2.99 3.03
CA VAL A 28 -0.12 2.51 1.72
C VAL A 28 0.09 0.99 1.65
N PHE A 29 -0.94 0.29 1.17
CA PHE A 29 -0.88 -1.03 0.52
C PHE A 29 -2.05 -1.11 -0.46
N LEU A 30 -1.91 -0.38 -1.57
CA LEU A 30 -2.97 -0.28 -2.56
C LEU A 30 -2.45 -0.83 -3.87
N ALA A 31 -3.13 -1.84 -4.43
CA ALA A 31 -2.88 -2.30 -5.79
C ALA A 31 -3.06 -1.13 -6.79
N PRO A 32 -2.48 -1.20 -8.00
CA PRO A 32 -2.59 -0.10 -8.98
C PRO A 32 -4.03 0.23 -9.40
N TYR A 33 -4.98 -0.68 -9.19
CA TYR A 33 -6.38 -0.52 -9.53
C TYR A 33 -7.32 -0.79 -8.35
N ARG A 34 -8.57 -0.37 -8.49
CA ARG A 34 -9.67 -0.64 -7.55
C ARG A 34 -10.42 -1.92 -7.91
N ALA A 35 -10.53 -2.88 -6.99
CA ALA A 35 -11.34 -4.08 -7.25
C ALA A 35 -12.85 -3.85 -7.21
N LEU A 36 -13.34 -3.02 -6.28
CA LEU A 36 -14.78 -2.86 -6.06
C LEU A 36 -15.27 -1.54 -6.64
N GLN A 37 -16.29 -1.56 -7.49
CA GLN A 37 -16.69 -0.38 -8.27
C GLN A 37 -17.11 0.86 -7.45
N ARG A 38 -17.53 0.72 -6.18
CA ARG A 38 -18.02 1.84 -5.36
C ARG A 38 -17.37 1.96 -3.99
N VAL A 39 -17.41 0.89 -3.21
CA VAL A 39 -17.01 0.88 -1.80
C VAL A 39 -16.22 -0.38 -1.52
N GLU A 40 -15.18 -0.23 -0.71
CA GLU A 40 -14.34 -1.30 -0.19
C GLU A 40 -14.20 -1.11 1.32
N TYR A 41 -14.29 -2.18 2.09
CA TYR A 41 -14.01 -2.15 3.53
C TYR A 41 -13.26 -3.41 3.89
N GLY A 42 -12.49 -3.33 4.97
CA GLY A 42 -11.71 -4.46 5.43
C GLY A 42 -10.95 -4.12 6.68
N ALA A 43 -10.12 -5.06 7.09
CA ALA A 43 -9.23 -4.90 8.23
C ALA A 43 -7.86 -5.47 7.89
N SER A 44 -6.87 -5.00 8.61
CA SER A 44 -5.49 -5.45 8.54
C SER A 44 -4.98 -5.75 9.94
N LEU A 45 -4.17 -6.80 10.03
CA LEU A 45 -3.43 -7.19 11.21
C LEU A 45 -1.95 -7.04 10.88
N SER A 46 -1.20 -6.39 11.75
CA SER A 46 0.24 -6.17 11.57
C SER A 46 0.98 -6.34 12.89
N ASP A 47 2.23 -6.76 12.79
CA ASP A 47 3.20 -6.67 13.88
C ASP A 47 4.03 -5.40 13.59
N PRO A 48 4.13 -4.43 14.50
CA PRO A 48 5.00 -3.25 14.36
C PRO A 48 6.43 -3.47 14.91
N GLY A 49 6.78 -4.70 15.29
CA GLY A 49 8.07 -5.10 15.86
C GLY A 49 8.09 -5.19 17.39
N SER A 50 7.04 -4.71 18.06
CA SER A 50 6.92 -4.72 19.52
C SER A 50 5.48 -5.01 19.98
N GLY A 51 4.71 -5.82 19.25
CA GLY A 51 3.33 -6.14 19.64
C GLY A 51 2.41 -6.40 18.45
N ILE A 52 1.15 -5.95 18.53
CA ILE A 52 0.14 -6.18 17.48
C ILE A 52 -0.63 -4.90 17.19
N ALA A 53 -0.88 -4.64 15.92
CA ALA A 53 -1.73 -3.58 15.45
C ALA A 53 -2.88 -4.10 14.57
N VAL A 54 -4.08 -3.59 14.82
CA VAL A 54 -5.30 -3.88 14.07
C VAL A 54 -5.85 -2.57 13.52
N GLU A 55 -5.96 -2.47 12.19
CA GLU A 55 -6.54 -1.30 11.51
C GLU A 55 -7.69 -1.73 10.62
N GLY A 56 -8.87 -1.15 10.84
CA GLY A 56 -9.97 -1.18 9.89
C GLY A 56 -9.82 -0.10 8.83
N PHE A 57 -10.40 -0.33 7.65
CA PHE A 57 -10.47 0.68 6.60
C PHE A 57 -11.83 0.69 5.90
N TYR A 58 -12.18 1.87 5.40
CA TYR A 58 -13.33 2.10 4.54
C TYR A 58 -12.89 3.00 3.39
N ARG A 59 -13.05 2.52 2.17
CA ARG A 59 -12.71 3.25 0.94
C ARG A 59 -13.92 3.38 0.06
N PHE A 60 -14.00 4.51 -0.59
CA PHE A 60 -14.95 4.76 -1.65
C PHE A 60 -14.19 5.36 -2.81
N GLY A 61 -14.69 5.16 -4.00
CA GLY A 61 -14.04 5.77 -5.13
C GLY A 61 -14.99 6.26 -6.20
N SER A 62 -14.53 7.28 -6.90
CA SER A 62 -15.25 8.03 -7.91
C SER A 62 -14.35 8.20 -9.12
N ARG A 63 -14.79 7.68 -10.27
CA ARG A 63 -13.98 7.63 -11.50
C ARG A 63 -12.62 6.95 -11.18
N LYS A 64 -11.51 7.59 -11.54
CA LYS A 64 -10.13 7.14 -11.32
C LYS A 64 -9.54 7.48 -9.93
N TYR A 65 -10.35 8.03 -9.02
CA TYR A 65 -9.91 8.49 -7.72
C TYR A 65 -10.51 7.63 -6.61
N ASP A 66 -9.66 7.23 -5.68
CA ASP A 66 -10.02 6.43 -4.51
C ASP A 66 -9.63 7.19 -3.26
N ILE A 67 -10.54 7.26 -2.29
CA ILE A 67 -10.28 7.86 -0.99
C ILE A 67 -10.63 6.83 0.07
N GLY A 68 -9.71 6.61 1.00
CA GLY A 68 -9.83 5.70 2.11
C GLY A 68 -9.71 6.40 3.45
N PHE A 69 -10.47 5.93 4.42
CA PHE A 69 -10.31 6.24 5.83
C PHE A 69 -9.84 4.98 6.54
N ARG A 70 -8.94 5.14 7.51
CA ARG A 70 -8.41 4.05 8.31
C ARG A 70 -8.42 4.43 9.79
N GLY A 71 -8.67 3.44 10.63
CA GLY A 71 -8.69 3.62 12.07
C GLY A 71 -8.39 2.31 12.78
N GLY A 72 -7.70 2.36 13.91
CA GLY A 72 -7.24 1.16 14.57
C GLY A 72 -6.55 1.39 15.90
N PHE A 73 -5.93 0.33 16.38
CA PHE A 73 -5.20 0.30 17.64
C PHE A 73 -3.90 -0.47 17.44
N ALA A 74 -2.83 -0.01 18.08
CA ALA A 74 -1.58 -0.76 18.24
C ALA A 74 -1.32 -0.93 19.73
N ASP A 75 -1.16 -2.18 20.18
CA ASP A 75 -0.64 -2.49 21.50
C ASP A 75 0.86 -2.77 21.35
N THR A 76 1.67 -1.95 22.02
CA THR A 76 3.12 -2.11 22.06
C THR A 76 3.54 -2.67 23.42
N ASP A 77 4.60 -3.49 23.46
CA ASP A 77 5.08 -4.44 24.51
C ASP A 77 5.33 -3.88 25.94
N LEU A 78 4.69 -2.78 26.30
CA LEU A 78 4.71 -2.14 27.61
C LEU A 78 3.29 -1.78 28.10
N GLY A 79 2.24 -2.39 27.52
CA GLY A 79 0.84 -2.12 27.86
C GLY A 79 0.35 -0.74 27.42
N ARG A 80 1.03 -0.13 26.46
CA ARG A 80 0.68 1.18 25.91
C ARG A 80 -0.13 0.99 24.64
N THR A 81 -1.38 1.43 24.69
CA THR A 81 -2.27 1.40 23.52
C THR A 81 -2.17 2.71 22.75
N GLN A 82 -1.78 2.62 21.49
CA GLN A 82 -1.81 3.74 20.56
C GLN A 82 -3.03 3.63 19.65
N PHE A 83 -3.73 4.74 19.47
CA PHE A 83 -4.77 4.91 18.47
C PHE A 83 -4.15 5.22 17.13
N LEU A 84 -4.63 4.54 16.08
CA LEU A 84 -4.19 4.71 14.71
C LEU A 84 -5.31 5.39 13.93
N ALA A 85 -4.96 6.39 13.13
CA ALA A 85 -5.91 7.06 12.25
C ALA A 85 -5.21 7.49 10.96
N GLY A 86 -5.95 7.48 9.85
CA GLY A 86 -5.41 8.02 8.61
C GLY A 86 -6.42 8.13 7.48
N VAL A 87 -6.00 8.84 6.46
CA VAL A 87 -6.66 8.97 5.16
C VAL A 87 -5.67 8.54 4.08
N ASP A 88 -6.14 7.73 3.14
CA ASP A 88 -5.41 7.33 1.96
C ASP A 88 -6.11 7.83 0.69
N PHE A 89 -5.31 8.05 -0.35
CA PHE A 89 -5.75 8.42 -1.68
C PHE A 89 -4.99 7.60 -2.70
N ARG A 90 -5.68 7.12 -3.73
CA ARG A 90 -5.08 6.49 -4.91
C ARG A 90 -5.67 7.05 -6.19
N THR A 91 -4.80 7.19 -7.20
CA THR A 91 -5.24 7.39 -8.58
C THR A 91 -4.37 6.62 -9.55
N GLN A 92 -5.02 5.89 -10.46
CA GLN A 92 -4.32 5.21 -11.55
C GLN A 92 -3.82 6.25 -12.55
N VAL A 93 -2.55 6.11 -12.94
CA VAL A 93 -1.85 7.05 -13.83
C VAL A 93 -1.25 6.37 -15.05
N ILE A 94 -1.05 5.05 -15.00
CA ILE A 94 -0.55 4.26 -16.10
C ILE A 94 -1.49 3.07 -16.30
N ASP A 95 -1.95 2.91 -17.53
CA ASP A 95 -2.57 1.68 -18.01
C ASP A 95 -1.51 0.85 -18.72
N HIS A 96 -1.52 -0.46 -18.49
CA HIS A 96 -0.63 -1.35 -19.22
C HIS A 96 -0.86 -1.26 -20.74
N SER A 97 0.23 -1.42 -21.49
CA SER A 97 0.26 -1.41 -22.95
C SER A 97 1.34 -2.37 -23.45
N ASP A 98 1.46 -2.52 -24.78
CA ASP A 98 2.52 -3.32 -25.40
C ASP A 98 3.92 -2.78 -25.08
N ASP A 99 4.05 -1.46 -24.90
CA ASP A 99 5.33 -0.80 -24.58
C ASP A 99 5.65 -0.81 -23.07
N PHE A 100 4.62 -0.87 -22.21
CA PHE A 100 4.78 -0.91 -20.76
C PHE A 100 3.78 -1.89 -20.11
N PRO A 101 4.24 -3.05 -19.64
CA PRO A 101 3.36 -4.17 -19.31
C PRO A 101 2.69 -4.06 -17.92
N LEU A 102 2.91 -2.98 -17.18
CA LEU A 102 2.38 -2.81 -15.82
C LEU A 102 1.35 -1.69 -15.77
N ASP A 103 0.36 -1.87 -14.91
CA ASP A 103 -0.49 -0.77 -14.45
C ASP A 103 0.23 -0.01 -13.34
N GLY A 104 -0.02 1.30 -13.28
CA GLY A 104 0.62 2.18 -12.32
C GLY A 104 -0.35 3.14 -11.65
N ALA A 105 -0.18 3.34 -10.34
CA ALA A 105 -0.94 4.30 -9.57
C ALA A 105 -0.06 5.14 -8.66
N ILE A 106 -0.46 6.39 -8.47
CA ILE A 106 0.07 7.23 -7.40
C ILE A 106 -0.81 7.02 -6.18
N THR A 107 -0.15 6.92 -5.04
CA THR A 107 -0.79 6.83 -3.73
C THR A 107 -0.27 7.94 -2.84
N ALA A 108 -1.15 8.49 -2.01
CA ALA A 108 -0.80 9.49 -1.03
C ALA A 108 -1.63 9.26 0.23
N GLY A 109 -1.18 9.79 1.36
CA GLY A 109 -2.00 9.74 2.55
C GLY A 109 -1.50 10.66 3.66
N ILE A 110 -2.28 10.72 4.71
CA ILE A 110 -1.93 11.32 5.99
C ILE A 110 -2.36 10.33 7.05
N GLY A 111 -1.43 9.92 7.90
CA GLY A 111 -1.70 8.97 8.98
C GLY A 111 -1.02 9.39 10.27
N GLY A 112 -1.37 8.74 11.36
CA GLY A 112 -0.68 8.95 12.61
C GLY A 112 -1.04 7.92 13.68
N ARG A 113 -0.19 7.89 14.70
CA ARG A 113 -0.38 7.17 15.95
C ARG A 113 -0.38 8.16 17.10
N PHE A 114 -1.33 8.00 18.00
CA PHE A 114 -1.62 8.93 19.09
C PHE A 114 -2.01 8.14 20.35
N GLY A 115 -2.00 8.76 21.53
CA GLY A 115 -2.42 8.12 22.78
C GLY A 115 -1.23 7.79 23.67
N ASP A 116 -1.17 6.57 24.19
CA ASP A 116 -0.16 6.22 25.20
C ASP A 116 1.23 6.08 24.55
N GLY A 117 2.11 7.05 24.82
CA GLY A 117 3.46 7.13 24.27
C GLY A 117 3.68 8.36 23.41
N GLU A 118 4.72 8.32 22.61
CA GLU A 118 5.05 9.41 21.69
C GLU A 118 4.14 9.37 20.46
N SER A 119 3.62 10.55 20.09
CA SER A 119 2.75 10.71 18.94
C SER A 119 3.58 10.90 17.68
N GLN A 120 3.13 10.31 16.58
CA GLN A 120 3.80 10.46 15.29
C GLN A 120 2.78 10.56 14.15
N ALA A 121 2.99 11.52 13.26
CA ALA A 121 2.26 11.72 12.02
C ALA A 121 3.13 11.35 10.81
N TYR A 122 2.48 10.91 9.74
CA TYR A 122 3.08 10.42 8.50
C TYR A 122 2.37 11.08 7.31
N ILE A 123 3.13 11.48 6.30
CA ILE A 123 2.60 11.93 5.01
C ILE A 123 3.14 11.05 3.88
N PRO A 124 2.71 9.79 3.75
CA PRO A 124 3.24 8.91 2.73
C PRO A 124 2.85 9.35 1.32
N LEU A 125 3.81 9.23 0.41
CA LEU A 125 3.66 9.33 -1.04
C LEU A 125 4.30 8.09 -1.65
N GLY A 126 3.54 7.35 -2.44
CA GLY A 126 4.00 6.09 -3.01
C GLY A 126 3.55 5.87 -4.45
N LEU A 127 4.21 4.92 -5.10
CA LEU A 127 3.89 4.46 -6.44
C LEU A 127 3.54 2.98 -6.38
N SER A 128 2.36 2.60 -6.83
CA SER A 128 1.98 1.19 -6.94
C SER A 128 2.14 0.74 -8.37
N LEU A 129 2.88 -0.34 -8.60
CA LEU A 129 3.17 -0.91 -9.91
C LEU A 129 2.87 -2.40 -9.89
N GLY A 130 2.02 -2.87 -10.79
CA GLY A 130 1.58 -4.26 -10.78
C GLY A 130 0.79 -4.61 -12.03
N ARG A 131 0.39 -5.87 -12.15
CA ARG A 131 -0.40 -6.34 -13.30
C ARG A 131 -1.43 -7.35 -12.84
N ARG A 132 -2.65 -7.24 -13.35
CA ARG A 132 -3.66 -8.26 -13.13
C ARG A 132 -3.37 -9.50 -13.97
N VAL A 133 -3.47 -10.66 -13.33
CA VAL A 133 -3.36 -11.99 -13.94
C VAL A 133 -4.64 -12.75 -13.64
N GLU A 134 -5.32 -13.20 -14.68
CA GLU A 134 -6.46 -14.11 -14.55
C GLU A 134 -5.95 -15.52 -14.31
N LEU A 135 -6.52 -16.22 -13.33
CA LEU A 135 -6.19 -17.63 -13.09
C LEU A 135 -6.99 -18.50 -14.07
N GLU A 136 -6.30 -19.38 -14.79
CA GLU A 136 -6.92 -20.32 -15.72
C GLU A 136 -8.01 -21.14 -15.01
N ASP A 137 -9.15 -21.32 -15.69
CA ASP A 137 -10.31 -22.06 -15.20
C ASP A 137 -10.88 -21.56 -13.85
N SER A 138 -10.69 -20.28 -13.51
CA SER A 138 -11.14 -19.70 -12.25
C SER A 138 -11.73 -18.30 -12.42
N ASN A 139 -12.66 -17.93 -11.53
CA ASN A 139 -13.17 -16.56 -11.41
C ASN A 139 -12.34 -15.74 -10.42
N VAL A 140 -11.06 -16.06 -10.26
CA VAL A 140 -10.16 -15.39 -9.33
C VAL A 140 -9.09 -14.66 -10.14
N GLU A 141 -9.00 -13.36 -9.90
CA GLU A 141 -7.94 -12.51 -10.40
C GLU A 141 -6.86 -12.38 -9.32
N PHE A 142 -5.61 -12.48 -9.73
CA PHE A 142 -4.42 -12.29 -8.90
C PHE A 142 -3.63 -11.08 -9.39
N THR A 143 -3.24 -10.20 -8.48
CA THR A 143 -2.45 -9.01 -8.81
C THR A 143 -1.25 -8.91 -7.89
N PRO A 144 -0.05 -9.32 -8.34
CA PRO A 144 1.19 -8.97 -7.67
C PRO A 144 1.52 -7.50 -7.95
N TYR A 145 1.98 -6.79 -6.93
CA TYR A 145 2.39 -5.40 -7.06
C TYR A 145 3.55 -5.04 -6.12
N PHE A 146 4.36 -4.10 -6.59
CA PHE A 146 5.43 -3.44 -5.85
C PHE A 146 4.99 -2.02 -5.51
N HIS A 147 5.29 -1.58 -4.29
CA HIS A 147 4.83 -0.30 -3.77
C HIS A 147 5.92 0.42 -2.97
N PRO A 148 6.83 1.14 -3.63
CA PRO A 148 7.77 2.04 -2.97
C PRO A 148 7.04 3.25 -2.41
N VAL A 149 7.48 3.70 -1.24
CA VAL A 149 6.88 4.79 -0.47
C VAL A 149 7.98 5.68 0.11
N LEU A 150 7.76 6.98 0.02
CA LEU A 150 8.46 8.01 0.78
C LEU A 150 7.49 8.60 1.79
N ALA A 151 7.88 8.70 3.05
CA ALA A 151 7.03 9.23 4.10
C ALA A 151 7.82 10.18 5.01
N PRO A 152 7.68 11.50 4.85
CA PRO A 152 7.99 12.44 5.90
C PRO A 152 7.21 12.07 7.16
N THR A 153 7.91 12.08 8.28
CA THR A 153 7.34 11.84 9.60
C THR A 153 7.61 13.02 10.51
N PHE A 154 6.66 13.26 11.40
CA PHE A 154 6.71 14.32 12.40
C PHE A 154 6.26 13.72 13.71
N GLY A 155 6.98 13.94 14.80
CA GLY A 155 6.59 13.40 16.10
C GLY A 155 7.05 14.27 17.25
N ASP A 156 6.77 13.80 18.45
CA ASP A 156 7.25 14.37 19.69
C ASP A 156 8.27 13.43 20.38
N GLY A 157 8.95 13.96 21.42
CA GLY A 157 9.93 13.21 22.20
C GLY A 157 11.13 12.75 21.36
N THR A 158 11.33 11.43 21.29
CA THR A 158 12.42 10.77 20.56
C THR A 158 12.17 10.75 19.04
N TYR A 159 10.94 11.02 18.59
CA TYR A 159 10.61 11.12 17.17
C TYR A 159 10.86 12.53 16.64
N ASP A 160 12.06 12.78 16.10
CA ASP A 160 12.35 13.97 15.29
C ASP A 160 11.72 13.87 13.88
N SER A 161 11.66 15.01 13.18
CA SER A 161 11.24 15.08 11.78
C SER A 161 12.20 14.30 10.89
N ARG A 162 11.70 13.26 10.21
CA ARG A 162 12.53 12.36 9.38
C ARG A 162 11.87 12.11 8.04
N LEU A 163 12.66 11.66 7.07
CA LEU A 163 12.14 11.09 5.83
C LEU A 163 12.37 9.59 5.87
N LEU A 164 11.28 8.82 5.85
CA LEU A 164 11.33 7.37 5.71
C LEU A 164 11.25 7.02 4.23
N PHE A 165 12.04 6.03 3.82
CA PHE A 165 11.84 5.30 2.58
C PHE A 165 11.49 3.86 2.93
N GLY A 166 10.40 3.37 2.37
CA GLY A 166 9.93 2.01 2.54
C GLY A 166 9.48 1.45 1.21
N TRP A 167 9.28 0.15 1.19
CA TRP A 167 8.68 -0.53 0.04
C TRP A 167 7.92 -1.75 0.50
N ALA A 168 6.96 -2.13 -0.32
CA ALA A 168 6.16 -3.32 -0.12
C ALA A 168 6.12 -4.15 -1.39
N TRP A 169 6.10 -5.47 -1.20
CA TRP A 169 5.59 -6.39 -2.20
C TRP A 169 4.33 -7.00 -1.62
N ALA A 170 3.28 -6.99 -2.41
CA ALA A 170 2.00 -7.51 -1.99
C ALA A 170 1.29 -8.17 -3.15
N SER A 171 0.27 -8.93 -2.80
CA SER A 171 -0.54 -9.68 -3.73
C SER A 171 -1.99 -9.52 -3.35
N MET A 172 -2.81 -9.17 -4.34
CA MET A 172 -4.23 -9.00 -4.16
C MET A 172 -4.98 -10.09 -4.91
N PHE A 173 -5.93 -10.72 -4.23
CA PHE A 173 -6.84 -11.70 -4.80
C PHE A 173 -8.23 -11.10 -4.87
N HIS A 174 -8.86 -11.17 -6.04
CA HIS A 174 -10.22 -10.70 -6.25
C HIS A 174 -11.06 -11.79 -6.91
N ALA A 175 -12.13 -12.22 -6.25
CA ALA A 175 -13.10 -13.14 -6.83
C ALA A 175 -14.18 -12.34 -7.59
N THR A 176 -14.32 -12.62 -8.88
CA THR A 176 -15.42 -12.10 -9.71
C THR A 176 -16.60 -13.05 -9.65
N ARG A 177 -17.84 -12.55 -9.81
CA ARG A 177 -19.01 -13.43 -9.92
C ARG A 177 -19.06 -14.01 -11.33
N SER A 178 -19.29 -15.31 -11.45
CA SER A 178 -19.71 -15.92 -12.73
C SER A 178 -20.96 -15.21 -13.25
N PRO A 179 -21.10 -14.97 -14.56
CA PRO A 179 -22.38 -14.62 -15.12
C PRO A 179 -23.35 -15.78 -14.83
N MET A 180 -24.45 -15.50 -14.13
CA MET A 180 -25.57 -16.46 -14.06
C MET A 180 -26.02 -16.67 -15.51
N SER A 181 -25.89 -17.89 -16.02
CA SER A 181 -26.55 -18.27 -17.26
C SER A 181 -28.05 -18.03 -17.06
N ALA A 182 -28.60 -17.11 -17.85
CA ALA A 182 -30.05 -16.90 -17.94
C ALA A 182 -30.74 -18.10 -18.57
#